data_AF-A0A381QPD0-F1
#
_entry.id   AF-A0A381QPD0-F1
#
_cell.length_a   1.000
_cell.length_b   1.000
_cell.length_c   1.000
_cell.angle_alpha   90.00
_cell.angle_beta   90.00
_cell.angle_gamma   90.00
#
_symmetry.space_group_name_H-M   'P 1'
#
loop_
_entity.id
_entity.type
_entity.pdbx_description
1 polymer ?
#
loop_
_entity_poly.entity_id
_entity_poly.type
_entity_poly.pdbx_seq_one_letter_code
_entity_poly.pdbx_strand_id
1 'polypeptide(L)' 'MPEKDVVLEVNDLHTYFFNRSGVTNAVDGASFTINGGETLGLSGESG' A
#
# COMPACT_ATOMS: atom_id res chain seq x y z
N MET A 1 16.67 20.93 9.46
CA MET A 1 15.59 20.52 8.53
C MET A 1 14.40 20.18 9.41
N PRO A 2 13.18 20.68 9.14
CA PRO A 2 12.03 20.25 9.93
C PRO A 2 11.93 18.72 9.83
N GLU A 3 11.66 18.08 10.95
CA GLU A 3 11.39 16.64 11.02
C GLU A 3 10.19 16.37 10.09
N LYS A 4 10.35 15.42 9.16
CA LYS A 4 9.24 15.04 8.29
C LYS A 4 8.31 14.19 9.12
N ASP A 5 7.20 14.76 9.57
CA ASP A 5 6.19 14.03 10.33
C ASP A 5 5.64 12.89 9.47
N VAL A 6 5.91 11.65 9.87
CA VAL A 6 5.33 10.48 9.21
C VAL A 6 3.83 10.46 9.51
N VAL A 7 3.01 10.54 8.46
CA VAL A 7 1.54 10.52 8.58
C VAL A 7 0.95 9.15 8.29
N LEU A 8 1.65 8.33 7.51
CA LEU A 8 1.29 6.94 7.25
C LEU A 8 2.54 6.10 7.11
N GLU A 9 2.55 4.96 7.80
CA GLU A 9 3.56 3.92 7.64
C GLU A 9 2.83 2.61 7.36
N VAL A 10 3.15 1.99 6.23
CA VAL A 10 2.66 0.68 5.81
C VAL A 10 3.85 -0.27 5.80
N ASN A 11 3.75 -1.36 6.55
CA ASN A 11 4.79 -2.37 6.69
C ASN A 11 4.22 -3.73 6.29
N ASP A 12 4.81 -4.35 5.28
CA ASP A 12 4.51 -5.69 4.78
C ASP A 12 2.99 -5.96 4.64
N LEU A 13 2.29 -5.08 3.91
CA LEU A 13 0.86 -5.21 3.68
C LEU A 13 0.57 -6.38 2.74
N HIS A 14 -0.22 -7.34 3.23
CA HIS A 14 -0.76 -8.44 2.44
C HIS A 14 -2.29 -8.39 2.40
N THR A 15 -2.89 -8.55 1.22
CA THR A 15 -4.36 -8.54 1.06
C THR A 15 -4.79 -9.65 0.12
N TYR A 16 -5.75 -10.47 0.57
CA TYR A 16 -6.25 -11.62 -0.17
C TYR A 16 -7.75 -11.53 -0.39
N PHE A 17 -8.20 -11.81 -1.61
CA PHE A 17 -9.62 -11.97 -1.94
C PHE A 17 -9.95 -13.45 -2.15
N PHE A 18 -10.99 -13.90 -1.46
CA PHE A 18 -11.49 -15.27 -1.54
C PHE A 18 -12.73 -15.29 -2.42
N ASN A 19 -12.66 -15.99 -3.55
CA ASN A 19 -13.78 -16.16 -4.47
C ASN A 19 -13.99 -17.65 -4.80
N ARG A 20 -15.08 -17.97 -5.51
CA ARG A 20 -15.40 -19.37 -5.86
C ARG A 20 -14.36 -20.02 -6.77
N SER A 21 -13.60 -19.22 -7.51
CA SER A 21 -12.57 -19.67 -8.45
C SER A 21 -11.19 -19.79 -7.80
N GLY A 22 -11.02 -19.35 -6.55
CA GLY A 22 -9.76 -19.46 -5.80
C GLY A 22 -9.47 -18.23 -4.94
N VAL A 23 -8.19 -18.13 -4.56
CA VAL A 23 -7.65 -17.01 -3.76
C VAL A 23 -6.83 -16.12 -4.68
N THR A 24 -7.14 -14.82 -4.69
CA THR A 24 -6.35 -13.80 -5.37
C THR A 24 -5.53 -13.04 -4.34
N ASN A 25 -4.21 -13.03 -4.48
CA ASN A 25 -3.32 -12.15 -3.72
C ASN A 25 -3.35 -10.76 -4.37
N ALA A 26 -4.07 -9.82 -3.78
CA ALA A 26 -4.29 -8.49 -4.33
C ALA A 26 -3.22 -7.47 -3.94
N VAL A 27 -2.57 -7.67 -2.78
CA VAL A 27 -1.40 -6.92 -2.36
C VAL A 27 -0.44 -7.91 -1.75
N ASP A 28 0.77 -8.00 -2.28
CA ASP A 28 1.80 -8.95 -1.86
C ASP A 28 3.00 -8.20 -1.27
N GLY A 29 2.97 -7.96 0.04
CA GLY A 29 4.10 -7.41 0.80
C GLY A 29 4.44 -5.93 0.54
N ALA A 30 3.44 -5.07 0.36
CA ALA A 30 3.69 -3.65 0.12
C ALA A 30 4.17 -2.93 1.39
N SER A 31 5.31 -2.22 1.31
CA SER A 31 5.85 -1.40 2.39
C SER A 31 6.18 0.01 1.90
N PHE A 32 5.65 1.04 2.55
CA PHE A 32 5.92 2.44 2.22
C PHE A 32 5.58 3.40 3.36
N THR A 33 6.14 4.60 3.29
CA THR A 33 5.90 5.68 4.25
C THR A 33 5.45 6.94 3.51
N ILE A 34 4.46 7.65 4.05
CA ILE A 34 4.03 8.96 3.56
C ILE A 34 4.33 9.99 4.65
N ASN A 35 5.04 11.05 4.28
CA ASN A 35 5.33 12.18 5.16
C ASN A 35 4.29 13.30 5.04
N GLY A 36 4.22 14.17 6.04
CA GLY A 36 3.37 15.35 6.01
C GLY A 36 3.71 16.24 4.81
N GLY A 37 2.69 16.58 4.02
CA GLY A 37 2.82 17.38 2.79
C GLY A 37 3.30 16.60 1.55
N GLU A 38 3.50 15.29 1.66
CA GLU A 38 3.80 14.41 0.54
C GLU A 38 2.52 13.93 -0.17
N THR A 39 2.55 13.86 -1.50
CA THR A 39 1.46 13.29 -2.31
C THR A 39 1.92 11.97 -2.90
N LEU A 40 1.23 10.87 -2.55
CA LEU A 40 1.45 9.55 -3.14
C LEU A 40 0.42 9.31 -4.26
N GLY A 41 0.90 8.96 -5.45
CA GLY A 41 0.07 8.48 -6.55
C GLY A 41 0.16 6.97 -6.68
N LEU A 42 -0.98 6.29 -6.66
CA LEU A 42 -1.07 4.86 -6.97
C LEU A 42 -1.65 4.70 -8.37
N SER A 43 -0.97 3.91 -9.21
CA SER A 43 -1.41 3.59 -10.56
C SER A 43 -1.24 2.10 -10.79
N GLY A 44 -2.18 1.52 -11.54
CA GLY A 44 -2.17 0.11 -11.91
C GLY A 44 -3.02 -0.10 -13.15
N GLU A 45 -2.72 -1.16 -13.89
CA GLU A 45 -3.59 -1.67 -14.93
C GLU A 45 -4.80 -2.39 -14.29
N SER A 46 -5.83 -2.66 -15.09
CA SER A 46 -6.93 -3.52 -14.65
C SER A 46 -6.36 -4.88 -14.24
N GLY A 47 -6.52 -5.22 -12.96
CA GLY A 47 -6.37 -6.59 -12.45
C GLY A 47 -7.64 -7.39 -12.66
#